data_AF-A0AA42HTC3-F1
#
_entry.id   AF-A0AA42HTC3-F1
#
_cell.length_a   1.000
_cell.length_b   1.000
_cell.length_c   1.000
_cell.angle_alpha   90.00
_cell.angle_beta   90.00
_cell.angle_gamma   90.00
#
_symmetry.space_group_name_H-M   'P 1'
#
loop_
_entity.id
_entity.type
_entity.pdbx_description
1 polymer ?
#
loop_
_entity_poly.entity_id
_entity_poly.type
_entity_poly.pdbx_seq_one_letter_code
_entity_poly.pdbx_strand_id
1 'polypeptide(L)'
;MPGDWNLTNDLRRAKWQATGLLLLVTAVFVTTHWLPASLTVRGVKAVAEAAMVGALADWFAVTALFRRIPLPWLGRHTAIIARNKDRIGENLAVFVRDKFLDTPSLLALVRQHDPAQQLAHWLAAPAHRQLLGQQLGRVLAGVLEMVQDRQVERWLTRALRSVLAQVDMGQSLATLLAALTHEGRHQVVLDDVLQRLSSLLRREPTRLFMAQTIVQWLKREHPLKEKVLPSDWLGDKGADVLAEALDSVLAEVAQDPQHQMRQAFDRSLAHFILRLRSDAAYQARATELRDYLLHDENLARYLHALWSRTRAKLQADLASEQSWTVRKLAGMGQWLGQSLAQDAALRASMNARLERWAQALAPDVSQFIARHIQDTVQRWDAQELSVLVEQHIGKDLQFIRINGTLVGGAVGLLLFLSGLWLAH
;
A
#
# COMPACT_ATOMS: atom_id res chain seq x y z
N MET A 1 -3.51 -28.85 -7.76
CA MET A 1 -4.98 -28.82 -7.64
C MET A 1 -5.53 -30.19 -8.07
N PRO A 2 -6.37 -30.86 -7.27
CA PRO A 2 -6.86 -32.21 -7.58
C PRO A 2 -8.04 -32.30 -8.59
N GLY A 3 -8.56 -31.17 -9.10
CA GLY A 3 -9.77 -31.11 -9.94
C GLY A 3 -9.57 -31.42 -11.43
N ASP A 4 -8.42 -31.06 -12.00
CA ASP A 4 -8.20 -31.09 -13.46
C ASP A 4 -8.15 -32.52 -14.04
N TRP A 5 -7.75 -33.49 -13.22
CA TRP A 5 -7.69 -34.90 -13.60
C TRP A 5 -9.07 -35.53 -13.80
N ASN A 6 -10.07 -35.09 -13.02
CA ASN A 6 -11.42 -35.63 -13.13
C ASN A 6 -12.10 -35.14 -14.41
N LEU A 7 -11.95 -33.85 -14.75
CA LEU A 7 -12.53 -33.24 -15.95
C LEU A 7 -11.99 -33.88 -17.24
N THR A 8 -10.68 -34.09 -17.31
CA THR A 8 -10.03 -34.69 -18.48
C THR A 8 -10.43 -36.16 -18.70
N ASN A 9 -10.54 -36.94 -17.62
CA ASN A 9 -10.99 -38.33 -17.69
C ASN A 9 -12.47 -38.45 -18.08
N ASP A 10 -13.32 -37.59 -17.52
CA ASP A 10 -14.74 -37.54 -17.86
C ASP A 10 -14.98 -37.18 -19.32
N LEU A 11 -14.26 -36.17 -19.84
CA LEU A 11 -14.31 -35.80 -21.25
C LEU A 11 -13.87 -36.96 -22.15
N ARG A 12 -12.79 -37.67 -21.79
CA ARG A 12 -12.32 -38.85 -22.55
C ARG A 12 -13.39 -39.92 -22.61
N ARG A 13 -14.00 -40.27 -21.48
CA ARG A 13 -15.08 -41.27 -21.42
C ARG A 13 -16.27 -40.86 -22.29
N ALA A 14 -16.72 -39.61 -22.20
CA ALA A 14 -17.82 -39.11 -23.02
C ALA A 14 -17.50 -39.16 -24.52
N LYS A 15 -16.27 -38.79 -24.92
CA LYS A 15 -15.80 -38.92 -26.31
C LYS A 15 -15.81 -40.37 -26.79
N TRP A 16 -15.35 -41.30 -25.95
CA TRP A 16 -15.38 -42.73 -26.25
C TRP A 16 -16.80 -43.27 -26.39
N GLN A 17 -17.73 -42.87 -25.51
CA GLN A 17 -19.13 -43.28 -25.60
C GLN A 17 -19.79 -42.78 -26.90
N ALA A 18 -19.65 -41.48 -27.21
CA ALA A 18 -20.22 -40.91 -28.44
C ALA A 18 -19.58 -41.51 -29.72
N THR A 19 -18.30 -41.88 -29.66
CA THR A 19 -17.60 -42.51 -30.80
C THR A 19 -17.92 -43.99 -30.93
N GLY A 20 -18.05 -44.71 -29.82
CA GLY A 20 -18.55 -46.08 -29.80
C GLY A 20 -19.95 -46.18 -30.36
N LEU A 21 -20.86 -45.25 -30.00
CA LEU A 21 -22.21 -45.22 -30.53
C LEU A 21 -22.24 -44.97 -32.05
N LEU A 22 -21.45 -44.01 -32.55
CA LEU A 22 -21.31 -43.77 -33.98
C LEU A 22 -20.81 -45.03 -34.71
N LEU A 23 -19.74 -45.66 -34.21
CA LEU A 23 -19.20 -46.88 -34.80
C LEU A 23 -20.20 -48.03 -34.79
N LEU A 24 -20.98 -48.18 -33.72
CA LEU A 24 -22.03 -49.18 -33.60
C LEU A 24 -23.12 -48.97 -34.66
N VAL A 25 -23.62 -47.74 -34.80
CA VAL A 25 -24.65 -47.42 -35.79
C VAL A 25 -24.12 -47.62 -37.22
N THR A 26 -22.88 -47.23 -37.49
CA THR A 26 -22.22 -47.50 -38.77
C THR A 26 -22.08 -49.00 -39.03
N ALA A 27 -21.72 -49.80 -38.02
CA ALA A 27 -21.62 -51.25 -38.16
C ALA A 27 -22.99 -51.89 -38.43
N VAL A 28 -24.06 -51.42 -37.78
CA VAL A 28 -25.44 -51.84 -38.08
C VAL A 28 -25.80 -51.49 -39.53
N PHE A 29 -25.52 -50.26 -39.96
CA PHE A 29 -25.76 -49.86 -41.35
C PHE A 29 -25.00 -50.74 -42.36
N VAL A 30 -23.71 -50.99 -42.14
CA VAL A 30 -22.90 -51.83 -43.03
C VAL A 30 -23.38 -53.28 -43.04
N THR A 31 -23.66 -53.87 -41.88
CA THR A 31 -24.12 -55.27 -41.79
C THR A 31 -25.45 -55.46 -42.51
N THR A 32 -26.40 -54.52 -42.40
CA THR A 32 -27.68 -54.57 -43.14
C THR A 32 -27.52 -54.62 -44.66
N HIS A 33 -26.36 -54.24 -45.21
CA HIS A 33 -26.07 -54.37 -46.64
C HIS A 33 -25.84 -55.82 -47.09
N TRP A 34 -25.39 -56.69 -46.18
CA TRP A 34 -25.09 -58.10 -46.45
C TRP A 34 -26.26 -59.05 -46.13
N LEU A 35 -27.33 -58.53 -45.52
CA LEU A 35 -28.53 -59.30 -45.18
C LEU A 35 -29.59 -59.25 -46.30
N PRO A 36 -30.41 -60.31 -46.47
CA PRO A 36 -31.51 -60.30 -47.43
C PRO A 36 -32.52 -59.19 -47.12
N ALA A 37 -33.05 -58.55 -48.17
CA ALA A 37 -33.86 -57.34 -48.09
C ALA A 37 -35.31 -57.58 -47.60
N SER A 38 -35.46 -57.96 -46.32
CA SER A 38 -36.76 -58.01 -45.65
C SER A 38 -37.25 -56.62 -45.24
N LEU A 39 -38.54 -56.49 -44.93
CA LEU A 39 -39.12 -55.24 -44.42
C LEU A 39 -38.41 -54.73 -43.16
N THR A 40 -38.07 -55.64 -42.24
CA THR A 40 -37.36 -55.32 -41.00
C THR A 40 -35.93 -54.85 -41.27
N VAL A 41 -35.21 -55.50 -42.19
CA VAL A 41 -33.84 -55.09 -42.59
C VAL A 41 -33.85 -53.71 -43.23
N ARG A 42 -34.85 -53.39 -44.07
CA ARG A 42 -34.99 -52.03 -44.66
C ARG A 42 -35.28 -50.96 -43.60
N GLY A 43 -36.12 -51.26 -42.61
CA GLY A 43 -36.41 -50.34 -41.51
C GLY A 43 -35.19 -50.08 -40.62
N VAL A 44 -34.48 -51.14 -40.21
CA VAL A 44 -33.24 -51.01 -39.44
C VAL A 44 -32.17 -50.25 -40.22
N LYS A 45 -32.05 -50.50 -41.53
CA LYS A 45 -31.15 -49.75 -42.40
C LYS A 45 -31.47 -48.26 -42.42
N ALA A 46 -32.74 -47.87 -42.60
CA ALA A 46 -33.15 -46.46 -42.61
C ALA A 46 -32.90 -45.76 -41.27
N VAL A 47 -33.18 -46.44 -40.15
CA VAL A 47 -32.86 -45.96 -38.80
C VAL A 47 -31.36 -45.77 -38.63
N ALA A 48 -30.56 -46.77 -39.01
CA ALA A 48 -29.11 -46.73 -38.88
C ALA A 48 -28.49 -45.65 -39.78
N GLU A 49 -28.99 -45.47 -41.00
CA GLU A 49 -28.55 -44.43 -41.93
C GLU A 49 -28.81 -43.03 -41.36
N ALA A 50 -30.03 -42.76 -40.90
CA ALA A 50 -30.40 -41.46 -40.35
C ALA A 50 -29.69 -41.19 -39.01
N ALA A 51 -29.54 -42.20 -38.16
CA ALA A 51 -28.76 -42.11 -36.92
C ALA A 51 -27.27 -41.81 -37.20
N MET A 52 -26.69 -42.46 -38.22
CA MET A 52 -25.29 -42.23 -38.64
C MET A 52 -25.10 -40.80 -39.15
N VAL A 53 -26.02 -40.31 -40.00
CA VAL A 53 -25.97 -38.93 -40.52
C VAL A 53 -26.10 -37.90 -39.40
N GLY A 54 -27.04 -38.09 -38.46
CA GLY A 54 -27.19 -37.22 -37.28
C GLY A 54 -25.93 -37.20 -36.41
N ALA A 55 -25.35 -38.37 -36.14
CA ALA A 55 -24.13 -38.51 -35.37
C ALA A 55 -22.91 -37.84 -36.05
N LEU A 56 -22.82 -37.92 -37.39
CA LEU A 56 -21.76 -37.27 -38.18
C LEU A 56 -21.91 -35.75 -38.24
N ALA A 57 -23.14 -35.24 -38.36
CA ALA A 57 -23.44 -33.81 -38.37
C ALA A 57 -23.03 -33.16 -37.04
N ASP A 58 -23.41 -33.76 -35.91
CA ASP A 58 -23.04 -33.26 -34.59
C ASP A 58 -21.54 -33.44 -34.31
N TRP A 59 -20.93 -34.52 -34.78
CA TRP A 59 -19.47 -34.68 -34.72
C TRP A 59 -18.76 -33.54 -35.46
N PHE A 60 -19.24 -33.16 -36.64
CA PHE A 60 -18.70 -32.04 -37.40
C PHE A 60 -18.88 -30.73 -36.63
N ALA A 61 -20.07 -30.44 -36.11
CA ALA A 61 -20.35 -29.20 -35.37
C ALA A 61 -19.47 -29.05 -34.11
N VAL A 62 -19.40 -30.09 -33.28
CA VAL A 62 -18.58 -30.06 -32.05
C VAL A 62 -17.09 -29.99 -32.38
N THR A 63 -16.61 -30.74 -33.38
CA THR A 63 -15.20 -30.69 -33.78
C THR A 63 -14.84 -29.34 -34.39
N ALA A 64 -15.72 -28.76 -35.21
CA ALA A 64 -15.54 -27.45 -35.82
C ALA A 64 -15.53 -26.31 -34.79
N LEU A 65 -16.12 -26.50 -33.62
CA LEU A 65 -16.07 -25.51 -32.54
C LEU A 65 -14.64 -25.37 -31.97
N PHE A 66 -13.92 -26.49 -31.79
CA PHE A 66 -12.64 -26.53 -31.08
C PHE A 66 -11.40 -26.73 -31.96
N ARG A 67 -11.52 -27.45 -33.07
CA ARG A 67 -10.38 -27.91 -33.90
C ARG A 67 -10.55 -27.53 -35.35
N ARG A 68 -9.42 -27.35 -36.04
CA ARG A 68 -9.40 -27.14 -37.49
C ARG A 68 -9.56 -28.48 -38.20
N ILE A 69 -10.53 -28.57 -39.11
CA ILE A 69 -10.78 -29.79 -39.89
C ILE A 69 -9.95 -29.71 -41.19
N PRO A 70 -9.16 -30.75 -41.55
CA PRO A 70 -8.23 -30.73 -42.68
C PRO A 70 -8.90 -30.85 -44.07
N LEU A 71 -10.17 -30.45 -44.21
CA LEU A 71 -10.89 -30.44 -45.48
C LEU A 71 -10.77 -29.04 -46.13
N PRO A 72 -10.31 -28.92 -47.40
CA PRO A 72 -9.92 -27.64 -48.00
C PRO A 72 -11.06 -26.61 -48.08
N TRP A 73 -12.31 -27.05 -48.27
CA TRP A 73 -13.48 -26.17 -48.39
C TRP A 73 -14.14 -25.86 -47.04
N LEU A 74 -14.14 -26.82 -46.11
CA LEU A 74 -14.81 -26.71 -44.81
C LEU A 74 -13.92 -26.09 -43.73
N GLY A 75 -12.59 -26.23 -43.84
CA GLY A 75 -11.63 -25.80 -42.82
C GLY A 75 -11.58 -24.28 -42.58
N ARG A 76 -12.11 -23.45 -43.49
CA ARG A 76 -12.12 -21.97 -43.37
C ARG A 76 -12.99 -21.45 -42.23
N HIS A 77 -14.03 -22.18 -41.82
CA HIS A 77 -14.99 -21.77 -40.78
C HIS A 77 -14.98 -22.68 -39.54
N THR A 78 -13.87 -23.38 -39.31
CA THR A 78 -13.67 -24.28 -38.15
C THR A 78 -12.73 -23.65 -37.11
N ALA A 79 -12.59 -24.27 -35.95
CA ALA A 79 -11.94 -23.71 -34.76
C ALA A 79 -12.55 -22.36 -34.31
N ILE A 80 -13.88 -22.30 -34.22
CA ILE A 80 -14.65 -21.08 -33.93
C ILE A 80 -14.21 -20.41 -32.62
N ILE A 81 -13.95 -21.20 -31.56
CA ILE A 81 -13.52 -20.65 -30.26
C ILE A 81 -12.14 -20.00 -30.37
N ALA A 82 -11.17 -20.72 -30.94
CA ALA A 82 -9.81 -20.21 -31.14
C ALA A 82 -9.82 -18.92 -32.00
N ARG A 83 -10.64 -18.89 -33.06
CA ARG A 83 -10.75 -17.73 -33.96
C ARG A 83 -11.40 -16.51 -33.30
N ASN A 84 -12.37 -16.72 -32.41
CA ASN A 84 -13.08 -15.65 -31.71
C ASN A 84 -12.50 -15.33 -30.32
N LYS A 85 -11.32 -15.84 -29.98
CA LYS A 85 -10.67 -15.63 -28.68
C LYS A 85 -10.73 -14.17 -28.21
N ASP A 86 -10.29 -13.26 -29.06
CA ASP A 86 -10.16 -11.85 -28.66
C ASP A 86 -11.53 -11.20 -28.42
N ARG A 87 -12.52 -11.55 -29.23
CA ARG A 87 -13.92 -11.13 -29.05
C ARG A 87 -14.54 -11.72 -27.77
N ILE A 88 -14.21 -12.98 -27.44
CA ILE A 88 -14.64 -13.60 -26.18
C ILE A 88 -14.02 -12.85 -25.00
N GLY A 89 -12.73 -12.50 -25.08
CA GLY A 89 -12.03 -11.71 -24.06
C GLY A 89 -12.62 -10.33 -23.85
N GLU A 90 -12.93 -9.61 -24.93
CA GLU A 90 -13.57 -8.30 -24.89
C GLU A 90 -14.97 -8.37 -24.25
N ASN A 91 -15.80 -9.31 -24.68
CA ASN A 91 -17.13 -9.50 -24.12
C ASN A 91 -17.10 -9.89 -22.65
N LEU A 92 -16.14 -10.74 -22.25
CA LEU A 92 -15.94 -11.12 -20.85
C LEU A 92 -15.52 -9.91 -20.01
N ALA A 93 -14.61 -9.08 -20.52
CA ALA A 93 -14.17 -7.87 -19.84
C ALA A 93 -15.34 -6.89 -19.63
N VAL A 94 -16.16 -6.66 -20.66
CA VAL A 94 -17.37 -5.82 -20.57
C VAL A 94 -18.36 -6.41 -19.57
N PHE A 95 -18.59 -7.72 -19.62
CA PHE A 95 -19.50 -8.39 -18.70
C PHE A 95 -19.05 -8.25 -17.24
N VAL A 96 -17.78 -8.47 -16.93
CA VAL A 96 -17.24 -8.32 -15.57
C VAL A 96 -17.35 -6.86 -15.10
N ARG A 97 -17.01 -5.90 -15.97
CA ARG A 97 -17.14 -4.46 -15.70
C ARG A 97 -18.57 -4.06 -15.34
N ASP A 98 -19.54 -4.49 -16.16
CA ASP A 98 -20.92 -3.99 -16.11
C ASP A 98 -21.81 -4.78 -15.13
N LYS A 99 -21.42 -6.01 -14.76
CA LYS A 99 -22.24 -6.89 -13.89
C LYS A 99 -21.64 -7.19 -12.52
N PHE A 100 -20.31 -7.11 -12.38
CA PHE A 100 -19.64 -7.44 -11.12
C PHE A 100 -18.94 -6.24 -10.50
N LEU A 101 -18.49 -5.29 -11.32
CA LEU A 101 -17.70 -4.14 -10.90
C LEU A 101 -18.38 -2.82 -11.20
N ASP A 102 -19.70 -2.82 -11.38
CA ASP A 102 -20.47 -1.59 -11.45
C ASP A 102 -20.47 -0.88 -10.08
N THR A 103 -20.58 0.44 -10.10
CA THR A 103 -20.53 1.26 -8.87
C THR A 103 -21.55 0.81 -7.82
N PRO A 104 -22.84 0.54 -8.15
CA PRO A 104 -23.79 -0.02 -7.21
C PRO A 104 -23.33 -1.34 -6.55
N SER A 105 -22.84 -2.30 -7.33
CA SER A 105 -22.37 -3.60 -6.81
C SER A 105 -21.18 -3.43 -5.86
N LEU A 106 -20.21 -2.58 -6.21
CA LEU A 106 -19.05 -2.30 -5.35
C LEU A 106 -19.46 -1.61 -4.04
N LEU A 107 -20.41 -0.67 -4.10
CA LEU A 107 -20.94 -0.02 -2.89
C LEU A 107 -21.73 -0.98 -2.02
N ALA A 108 -22.52 -1.88 -2.61
CA ALA A 108 -23.24 -2.91 -1.88
C ALA A 108 -22.26 -3.84 -1.15
N LEU A 109 -21.14 -4.19 -1.79
CA LEU A 109 -20.09 -5.01 -1.19
C LEU A 109 -19.46 -4.32 0.03
N VAL A 110 -19.11 -3.03 -0.09
CA VAL A 110 -18.56 -2.22 1.02
C VAL A 110 -19.54 -2.16 2.19
N ARG A 111 -20.83 -1.95 1.92
CA ARG A 111 -21.89 -1.88 2.95
C ARG A 111 -22.12 -3.21 3.65
N GLN A 112 -22.09 -4.30 2.90
CA GLN A 112 -22.34 -5.64 3.44
C GLN A 112 -21.22 -6.09 4.40
N HIS A 113 -19.99 -5.64 4.17
CA HIS A 113 -18.82 -6.20 4.83
C HIS A 113 -18.29 -5.36 6.01
N ASP A 114 -18.82 -4.16 6.29
CA ASP A 114 -18.31 -3.25 7.34
C ASP A 114 -16.77 -3.26 7.43
N PRO A 115 -16.07 -2.67 6.43
CA PRO A 115 -14.61 -2.74 6.36
C PRO A 115 -13.94 -2.15 7.61
N ALA A 116 -14.57 -1.16 8.27
CA ALA A 116 -14.06 -0.62 9.51
C ALA A 116 -14.03 -1.65 10.65
N GLN A 117 -15.11 -2.42 10.81
CA GLN A 117 -15.17 -3.48 11.81
C GLN A 117 -14.19 -4.62 11.50
N GLN A 118 -14.05 -5.00 10.23
CA GLN A 118 -13.06 -6.02 9.83
C GLN A 118 -11.63 -5.57 10.12
N LEU A 119 -11.31 -4.32 9.77
CA LEU A 119 -10.00 -3.74 10.06
C LEU A 119 -9.73 -3.70 11.56
N ALA A 120 -10.72 -3.35 12.38
CA ALA A 120 -10.59 -3.34 13.84
C ALA A 120 -10.27 -4.75 14.39
N HIS A 121 -10.99 -5.78 13.95
CA HIS A 121 -10.74 -7.17 14.35
C HIS A 121 -9.38 -7.67 13.88
N TRP A 122 -9.00 -7.34 12.64
CA TRP A 122 -7.71 -7.72 12.09
C TRP A 122 -6.57 -7.08 12.90
N LEU A 123 -6.67 -5.79 13.22
CA LEU A 123 -5.70 -5.06 14.03
C LEU A 123 -5.72 -5.43 15.53
N ALA A 124 -6.77 -6.07 16.04
CA ALA A 124 -6.79 -6.54 17.43
C ALA A 124 -5.78 -7.67 17.67
N ALA A 125 -5.57 -8.54 16.67
CA ALA A 125 -4.65 -9.68 16.78
C ALA A 125 -3.17 -9.22 16.82
N PRO A 126 -2.36 -9.67 17.81
CA PRO A 126 -0.95 -9.29 17.91
C PRO A 126 -0.12 -9.66 16.66
N ALA A 127 -0.37 -10.84 16.08
CA ALA A 127 0.35 -11.31 14.90
C ALA A 127 0.14 -10.40 13.68
N HIS A 128 -1.10 -9.97 13.44
CA HIS A 128 -1.42 -9.06 12.33
C HIS A 128 -0.80 -7.67 12.50
N ARG A 129 -0.73 -7.15 13.74
CA ARG A 129 -0.07 -5.88 14.03
C ARG A 129 1.43 -5.92 13.74
N GLN A 130 2.08 -7.02 14.12
CA GLN A 130 3.50 -7.22 13.83
C GLN A 130 3.74 -7.33 12.32
N LEU A 131 2.89 -8.08 11.61
CA LEU A 131 2.91 -8.16 10.15
C LEU A 131 2.71 -6.78 9.51
N LEU A 132 1.72 -6.00 9.95
CA LEU A 132 1.48 -4.64 9.48
C LEU A 132 2.71 -3.75 9.70
N GLY A 133 3.28 -3.76 10.90
CA GLY A 133 4.49 -3.01 11.20
C GLY A 133 5.65 -3.39 10.28
N GLN A 134 5.86 -4.68 10.04
CA GLN A 134 6.91 -5.17 9.13
C GLN A 134 6.67 -4.75 7.69
N GLN A 135 5.44 -4.89 7.18
CA GLN A 135 5.12 -4.51 5.79
C GLN A 135 5.22 -3.01 5.57
N LEU A 136 4.68 -2.21 6.49
CA LEU A 136 4.84 -0.76 6.46
C LEU A 136 6.31 -0.36 6.59
N GLY A 137 7.08 -1.06 7.42
CA GLY A 137 8.53 -0.89 7.52
C GLY A 137 9.25 -1.12 6.19
N ARG A 138 8.91 -2.20 5.46
CA ARG A 138 9.47 -2.48 4.13
C ARG A 138 9.08 -1.43 3.10
N VAL A 139 7.82 -0.99 3.11
CA VAL A 139 7.35 0.09 2.21
C VAL A 139 8.10 1.38 2.51
N LEU A 140 8.24 1.75 3.78
CA LEU A 140 9.00 2.93 4.19
C LEU A 140 10.47 2.82 3.81
N ALA A 141 11.08 1.64 3.94
CA ALA A 141 12.45 1.40 3.51
C ALA A 141 12.60 1.57 1.99
N GLY A 142 11.71 0.96 1.20
CA GLY A 142 11.72 1.09 -0.26
C GLY A 142 11.48 2.54 -0.73
N VAL A 143 10.56 3.26 -0.09
CA VAL A 143 10.36 4.70 -0.36
C VAL A 143 11.62 5.49 -0.01
N LEU A 144 12.25 5.22 1.14
CA LEU A 144 13.47 5.90 1.57
C LEU A 144 14.65 5.63 0.64
N GLU A 145 14.71 4.48 0.00
CA GLU A 145 15.71 4.14 -1.03
C GLU A 145 15.45 4.87 -2.36
N MET A 146 14.19 4.96 -2.79
CA MET A 146 13.80 5.66 -4.02
C MET A 146 14.00 7.17 -3.96
N VAL A 147 13.90 7.76 -2.76
CA VAL A 147 14.00 9.20 -2.55
C VAL A 147 15.44 9.70 -2.76
N GLN A 148 15.62 10.61 -3.71
CA GLN A 148 16.91 11.23 -4.01
C GLN A 148 17.19 12.43 -3.07
N ASP A 149 18.33 12.42 -2.38
CA ASP A 149 18.67 13.45 -1.37
C ASP A 149 18.63 14.88 -1.93
N ARG A 150 19.12 15.08 -3.17
CA ARG A 150 19.14 16.40 -3.81
C ARG A 150 17.75 16.97 -4.09
N GLN A 151 16.72 16.13 -4.23
CA GLN A 151 15.35 16.60 -4.43
C GLN A 151 14.72 17.01 -3.10
N VAL A 152 14.95 16.20 -2.05
CA VAL A 152 14.46 16.49 -0.70
C VAL A 152 15.09 17.74 -0.15
N GLU A 153 16.40 17.93 -0.31
CA GLU A 153 17.09 19.15 0.12
C GLU A 153 16.49 20.41 -0.53
N ARG A 154 16.28 20.39 -1.85
CA ARG A 154 15.65 21.50 -2.57
C ARG A 154 14.23 21.74 -2.11
N TRP A 155 13.49 20.68 -1.78
CA TRP A 155 12.13 20.80 -1.26
C TRP A 155 12.12 21.34 0.18
N LEU A 156 12.94 20.80 1.09
CA LEU A 156 13.08 21.24 2.48
C LEU A 156 13.50 22.71 2.56
N THR A 157 14.52 23.11 1.78
CA THR A 157 14.97 24.50 1.75
C THR A 157 13.88 25.43 1.25
N ARG A 158 13.13 25.04 0.19
CA ARG A 158 12.00 25.83 -0.31
C ARG A 158 10.85 25.91 0.69
N ALA A 159 10.48 24.80 1.31
CA ALA A 159 9.41 24.73 2.31
C ALA A 159 9.77 25.56 3.55
N LEU A 160 11.01 25.46 4.04
CA LEU A 160 11.47 26.27 5.16
C LEU A 160 11.50 27.75 4.81
N ARG A 161 12.01 28.11 3.62
CA ARG A 161 11.98 29.50 3.14
C ARG A 161 10.55 30.03 2.97
N SER A 162 9.60 29.23 2.48
CA SER A 162 8.21 29.66 2.34
C SER A 162 7.53 29.85 3.69
N VAL A 163 7.80 28.98 4.66
CA VAL A 163 7.31 29.14 6.04
C VAL A 163 7.92 30.38 6.67
N LEU A 164 9.24 30.54 6.62
CA LEU A 164 9.95 31.71 7.15
C LEU A 164 9.45 33.02 6.52
N ALA A 165 9.18 33.04 5.21
CA ALA A 165 8.70 34.24 4.51
C ALA A 165 7.26 34.62 4.89
N GLN A 166 6.41 33.65 5.20
CA GLN A 166 5.01 33.88 5.59
C GLN A 166 4.83 34.18 7.08
N VAL A 167 5.86 33.88 7.89
CA VAL A 167 5.79 33.99 9.35
C VAL A 167 6.41 35.32 9.78
N ASP A 168 5.65 36.08 10.56
CA ASP A 168 6.18 37.21 11.31
C ASP A 168 7.03 36.64 12.47
N MET A 169 8.35 36.67 12.30
CA MET A 169 9.29 35.99 13.19
C MET A 169 9.21 36.52 14.61
N GLY A 170 9.09 37.84 14.82
CA GLY A 170 9.03 38.38 16.18
C GLY A 170 7.72 38.01 16.87
N GLN A 171 6.58 38.09 16.18
CA GLN A 171 5.29 37.68 16.73
C GLN A 171 5.24 36.17 17.05
N SER A 172 5.84 35.34 16.18
CA SER A 172 5.77 33.89 16.27
C SER A 172 6.75 33.33 17.30
N LEU A 173 7.98 33.86 17.35
CA LEU A 173 8.92 33.58 18.44
C LEU A 173 8.33 33.99 19.78
N ALA A 174 7.66 35.14 19.86
CA ALA A 174 7.03 35.57 21.10
C ALA A 174 5.84 34.67 21.50
N THR A 175 5.09 34.14 20.53
CA THR A 175 3.99 33.20 20.80
C THR A 175 4.51 31.86 21.27
N LEU A 176 5.55 31.33 20.62
CA LEU A 176 6.20 30.08 21.03
C LEU A 176 6.86 30.20 22.41
N LEU A 177 7.63 31.27 22.65
CA LEU A 177 8.25 31.53 23.95
C LEU A 177 7.19 31.72 25.05
N ALA A 178 6.09 32.42 24.76
CA ALA A 178 4.97 32.55 25.70
C ALA A 178 4.32 31.19 26.01
N ALA A 179 4.11 30.34 25.01
CA ALA A 179 3.54 29.01 25.19
C ALA A 179 4.47 28.06 25.97
N LEU A 180 5.79 28.16 25.72
CA LEU A 180 6.81 27.36 26.43
C LEU A 180 7.06 27.86 27.86
N THR A 181 6.74 29.12 28.15
CA THR A 181 6.85 29.69 29.51
C THR A 181 5.53 29.60 30.28
N HIS A 182 4.43 29.31 29.58
CA HIS A 182 3.14 29.05 30.19
C HIS A 182 3.24 27.88 31.18
N GLU A 183 2.62 28.02 32.34
CA GLU A 183 2.67 27.04 33.44
C GLU A 183 4.08 26.76 34.00
N GLY A 184 5.07 27.64 33.75
CA GLY A 184 6.40 27.50 34.34
C GLY A 184 7.27 26.40 33.72
N ARG A 185 6.90 25.87 32.55
CA ARG A 185 7.65 24.78 31.88
C ARG A 185 9.11 25.16 31.56
N HIS A 186 9.40 26.44 31.39
CA HIS A 186 10.76 26.94 31.19
C HIS A 186 11.67 26.76 32.41
N GLN A 187 11.11 26.60 33.61
CA GLN A 187 11.89 26.33 34.82
C GLN A 187 12.59 24.96 34.75
N VAL A 188 11.97 23.95 34.14
CA VAL A 188 12.58 22.63 33.92
C VAL A 188 13.81 22.72 33.01
N VAL A 189 13.75 23.58 32.00
CA VAL A 189 14.89 23.84 31.12
C VAL A 189 15.98 24.62 31.85
N LEU A 190 15.59 25.61 32.66
CA LEU A 190 16.52 26.36 33.50
C LEU A 190 17.27 25.43 34.47
N ASP A 191 16.60 24.44 35.05
CA ASP A 191 17.21 23.44 35.93
C ASP A 191 18.32 22.65 35.22
N ASP A 192 18.06 22.15 34.01
CA ASP A 192 19.06 21.42 33.21
C ASP A 192 20.24 22.33 32.83
N VAL A 193 19.98 23.60 32.51
CA VAL A 193 21.03 24.58 32.21
C VAL A 193 21.89 24.87 33.44
N LEU A 194 21.29 25.13 34.59
CA LEU A 194 22.00 25.39 35.85
C LEU A 194 22.88 24.19 36.24
N GLN A 195 22.36 22.96 36.11
CA GLN A 195 23.12 21.74 36.35
C GLN A 195 24.29 21.58 35.38
N ARG A 196 24.09 21.85 34.09
CA ARG A 196 25.18 21.81 33.10
C ARG A 196 26.25 22.85 33.39
N LEU A 197 25.87 24.08 33.73
CA LEU A 197 26.80 25.15 34.08
C LEU A 197 27.62 24.80 35.32
N SER A 198 26.97 24.32 36.37
CA SER A 198 27.63 23.76 37.56
C SER A 198 28.63 22.66 37.18
N SER A 199 28.20 21.70 36.34
CA SER A 199 29.08 20.61 35.89
C SER A 199 30.28 21.09 35.08
N LEU A 200 30.15 22.18 34.33
CA LEU A 200 31.22 22.78 33.53
C LEU A 200 32.22 23.53 34.41
N LEU A 201 31.74 24.31 35.39
CA LEU A 201 32.59 25.04 36.34
C LEU A 201 33.48 24.10 37.16
N ARG A 202 32.99 22.89 37.46
CA ARG A 202 33.75 21.86 38.16
C ARG A 202 34.86 21.22 37.31
N ARG A 203 34.89 21.43 35.99
CA ARG A 203 35.93 20.85 35.11
C ARG A 203 37.24 21.62 35.22
N GLU A 204 38.34 20.89 35.33
CA GLU A 204 39.70 21.43 35.42
C GLU A 204 40.05 22.44 34.30
N PRO A 205 39.75 22.20 33.00
CA PRO A 205 40.07 23.18 31.96
C PRO A 205 39.31 24.50 32.10
N THR A 206 38.09 24.44 32.64
CA THR A 206 37.26 25.63 32.84
C THR A 206 37.77 26.46 34.01
N ARG A 207 38.26 25.81 35.07
CA ARG A 207 38.92 26.50 36.20
C ARG A 207 40.20 27.21 35.78
N LEU A 208 41.06 26.54 35.00
CA LEU A 208 42.28 27.14 34.45
C LEU A 208 41.96 28.34 33.56
N PHE A 209 40.93 28.24 32.71
CA PHE A 209 40.47 29.35 31.89
C PHE A 209 39.97 30.54 32.73
N MET A 210 39.20 30.28 33.80
CA MET A 210 38.74 31.33 34.72
C MET A 210 39.90 32.00 35.44
N ALA A 211 40.87 31.22 35.94
CA ALA A 211 42.09 31.76 36.59
C ALA A 211 42.80 32.76 35.67
N GLN A 212 43.06 32.36 34.43
CA GLN A 212 43.72 33.20 33.44
C GLN A 212 42.89 34.45 33.11
N THR A 213 41.57 34.31 32.98
CA THR A 213 40.67 35.42 32.65
C THR A 213 40.61 36.45 33.79
N ILE A 214 40.53 36.01 35.05
CA ILE A 214 40.52 36.88 36.23
C ILE A 214 41.83 37.66 36.32
N VAL A 215 42.96 36.98 36.11
CA VAL A 215 44.29 37.62 36.09
C VAL A 215 44.37 38.67 34.99
N GLN A 216 43.91 38.35 33.78
CA GLN A 216 43.91 39.29 32.65
C GLN A 216 42.98 40.49 32.90
N TRP A 217 41.79 40.24 33.44
CA TRP A 217 40.84 41.29 33.79
C TRP A 217 41.39 42.23 34.86
N LEU A 218 41.98 41.69 35.93
CA LEU A 218 42.56 42.48 37.01
C LEU A 218 43.73 43.33 36.54
N LYS A 219 44.60 42.78 35.68
CA LYS A 219 45.68 43.50 34.98
C LYS A 219 45.15 44.69 34.18
N ARG A 220 44.01 44.52 33.52
CA ARG A 220 43.41 45.54 32.63
C ARG A 220 42.69 46.65 33.40
N GLU A 221 41.85 46.30 34.37
CA GLU A 221 40.93 47.25 35.02
C GLU A 221 41.45 47.78 36.37
N HIS A 222 42.30 47.03 37.07
CA HIS A 222 42.78 47.39 38.41
C HIS A 222 44.28 47.10 38.62
N PRO A 223 45.18 47.73 37.83
CA PRO A 223 46.62 47.44 37.84
C PRO A 223 47.32 47.76 39.17
N LEU A 224 46.77 48.67 39.97
CA LEU A 224 47.29 48.99 41.31
C LEU A 224 46.94 47.93 42.36
N LYS A 225 45.78 47.25 42.21
CA LYS A 225 45.33 46.22 43.17
C LYS A 225 46.08 44.91 42.96
N GLU A 226 46.42 44.56 41.72
CA GLU A 226 47.25 43.39 41.37
C GLU A 226 48.54 43.32 42.18
N LYS A 227 49.25 44.46 42.34
CA LYS A 227 50.54 44.52 43.05
C LYS A 227 50.43 44.31 44.57
N VAL A 228 49.22 44.40 45.12
CA VAL A 228 48.96 44.34 46.57
C VAL A 228 48.31 43.00 46.97
N LEU A 229 47.80 42.25 46.00
CA LEU A 229 47.16 40.95 46.20
C LEU A 229 48.21 39.82 46.26
N PRO A 230 48.09 38.85 47.19
CA PRO A 230 48.96 37.67 47.22
C PRO A 230 48.89 36.89 45.90
N SER A 231 50.04 36.49 45.36
CA SER A 231 50.14 35.73 44.10
C SER A 231 49.33 34.42 44.11
N ASP A 232 49.15 33.81 45.29
CA ASP A 232 48.32 32.62 45.49
C ASP A 232 46.83 32.87 45.20
N TRP A 233 46.32 34.08 45.46
CA TRP A 233 44.93 34.45 45.18
C TRP A 233 44.72 34.84 43.71
N LEU A 234 45.80 35.19 43.01
CA LEU A 234 45.83 35.48 41.57
C LEU A 234 46.22 34.25 40.73
N GLY A 235 46.28 33.06 41.34
CA GLY A 235 46.57 31.79 40.66
C GLY A 235 45.41 30.80 40.76
N ASP A 236 45.74 29.51 40.70
CA ASP A 236 44.76 28.42 40.67
C ASP A 236 43.84 28.40 41.91
N LYS A 237 44.37 28.72 43.11
CA LYS A 237 43.57 28.75 44.35
C LYS A 237 42.46 29.80 44.34
N GLY A 238 42.69 30.99 43.76
CA GLY A 238 41.67 32.02 43.66
C GLY A 238 40.57 31.66 42.66
N ALA A 239 40.94 30.99 41.57
CA ALA A 239 40.00 30.46 40.60
C ALA A 239 39.17 29.30 41.15
N ASP A 240 39.78 28.42 41.95
CA ASP A 240 39.06 27.36 42.66
C ASP A 240 38.04 27.93 43.64
N VAL A 241 38.43 28.91 44.47
CA VAL A 241 37.50 29.59 45.40
C VAL A 241 36.36 30.29 44.66
N LEU A 242 36.65 30.95 43.54
CA LEU A 242 35.60 31.61 42.74
C LEU A 242 34.69 30.58 42.04
N ALA A 243 35.25 29.50 41.50
CA ALA A 243 34.49 28.44 40.87
C ALA A 243 33.56 27.76 41.88
N GLU A 244 34.05 27.49 43.09
CA GLU A 244 33.28 26.91 44.18
C GLU A 244 32.19 27.86 44.69
N ALA A 245 32.49 29.16 44.81
CA ALA A 245 31.49 30.18 45.15
C ALA A 245 30.39 30.30 44.08
N LEU A 246 30.76 30.33 42.79
CA LEU A 246 29.80 30.38 41.68
C LEU A 246 28.98 29.09 41.59
N ASP A 247 29.60 27.94 41.80
CA ASP A 247 28.92 26.66 41.83
C ASP A 247 27.94 26.55 42.99
N SER A 248 28.30 27.07 44.18
CA SER A 248 27.40 27.18 45.34
C SER A 248 26.18 28.04 45.00
N VAL A 249 26.39 29.22 44.43
CA VAL A 249 25.28 30.11 44.03
C VAL A 249 24.39 29.45 42.97
N LEU A 250 24.96 28.77 41.97
CA LEU A 250 24.17 28.06 40.96
C LEU A 250 23.38 26.90 41.57
N ALA A 251 23.96 26.18 42.53
CA ALA A 251 23.30 25.10 43.25
C ALA A 251 22.15 25.61 44.14
N GLU A 252 22.35 26.73 44.84
CA GLU A 252 21.31 27.40 45.64
C GLU A 252 20.15 27.85 44.75
N VAL A 253 20.45 28.49 43.61
CA VAL A 253 19.43 28.86 42.62
C VAL A 253 18.72 27.62 42.09
N ALA A 254 19.44 26.52 41.84
CA ALA A 254 18.86 25.27 41.34
C ALA A 254 17.91 24.62 42.36
N GLN A 255 18.24 24.65 43.65
CA GLN A 255 17.48 23.97 44.71
C GLN A 255 16.26 24.76 45.21
N ASP A 256 16.28 26.09 45.14
CA ASP A 256 15.17 26.94 45.58
C ASP A 256 14.35 27.47 44.39
N PRO A 257 13.12 26.97 44.17
CA PRO A 257 12.24 27.46 43.12
C PRO A 257 11.80 28.93 43.30
N GLN A 258 11.83 29.45 44.53
CA GLN A 258 11.45 30.83 44.85
C GLN A 258 12.65 31.80 44.86
N HIS A 259 13.84 31.33 44.49
CA HIS A 259 15.06 32.13 44.53
C HIS A 259 14.94 33.44 43.72
N GLN A 260 15.49 34.54 44.25
CA GLN A 260 15.37 35.87 43.64
C GLN A 260 15.89 35.92 42.19
N MET A 261 16.95 35.17 41.88
CA MET A 261 17.49 35.06 40.52
C MET A 261 16.54 34.37 39.54
N ARG A 262 15.78 33.35 39.96
CA ARG A 262 14.75 32.71 39.12
C ARG A 262 13.63 33.69 38.80
N GLN A 263 13.18 34.43 39.81
CA GLN A 263 12.17 35.47 39.63
C GLN A 263 12.66 36.62 38.73
N ALA A 264 13.95 36.98 38.82
CA ALA A 264 14.56 37.97 37.94
C ALA A 264 14.68 37.48 36.49
N PHE A 265 14.99 36.19 36.31
CA PHE A 265 14.98 35.53 35.00
C PHE A 265 13.57 35.53 34.40
N ASP A 266 12.56 35.14 35.17
CA ASP A 266 11.16 35.13 34.72
C ASP A 266 10.68 36.51 34.28
N ARG A 267 10.97 37.53 35.10
CA ARG A 267 10.65 38.92 34.75
C ARG A 267 11.37 39.37 33.48
N SER A 268 12.65 39.04 33.34
CA SER A 268 13.43 39.38 32.14
C SER A 268 12.90 38.68 30.90
N LEU A 269 12.53 37.40 31.02
CA LEU A 269 11.99 36.60 29.93
C LEU A 269 10.61 37.10 29.51
N ALA A 270 9.72 37.39 30.46
CA ALA A 270 8.42 38.00 30.19
C ALA A 270 8.55 39.38 29.52
N HIS A 271 9.47 40.22 30.01
CA HIS A 271 9.74 41.52 29.43
C HIS A 271 10.36 41.41 28.02
N PHE A 272 11.22 40.43 27.79
CA PHE A 272 11.76 40.12 26.47
C PHE A 272 10.64 39.67 25.51
N ILE A 273 9.75 38.77 25.93
CA ILE A 273 8.60 38.31 25.12
C ILE A 273 7.69 39.48 24.76
N LEU A 274 7.40 40.39 25.71
CA LEU A 274 6.60 41.58 25.46
C LEU A 274 7.25 42.50 24.43
N ARG A 275 8.53 42.84 24.62
CA ARG A 275 9.28 43.68 23.67
C ARG A 275 9.38 43.04 22.29
N LEU A 276 9.54 41.72 22.22
CA LEU A 276 9.56 41.00 20.94
C LEU A 276 8.25 41.15 20.16
N ARG A 277 7.11 41.41 20.83
CA ARG A 277 5.81 41.68 20.18
C ARG A 277 5.62 43.14 19.82
N SER A 278 5.91 44.05 20.74
CA SER A 278 5.48 45.46 20.64
C SER A 278 6.56 46.44 20.22
N ASP A 279 7.84 46.09 20.35
CA ASP A 279 8.96 46.99 20.08
C ASP A 279 9.49 46.83 18.65
N ALA A 280 9.45 47.91 17.88
CA ALA A 280 9.91 47.96 16.50
C ALA A 280 11.38 47.57 16.34
N ALA A 281 12.24 47.87 17.31
CA ALA A 281 13.66 47.51 17.23
C ALA A 281 13.90 46.00 17.39
N TYR A 282 13.12 45.33 18.25
CA TYR A 282 13.20 43.87 18.42
C TYR A 282 12.58 43.13 17.24
N GLN A 283 11.49 43.65 16.69
CA GLN A 283 10.88 43.14 15.47
C GLN A 283 11.84 43.27 14.26
N ALA A 284 12.53 44.41 14.15
CA ALA A 284 13.56 44.60 13.13
C ALA A 284 14.71 43.59 13.27
N ARG A 285 15.21 43.36 14.49
CA ARG A 285 16.25 42.32 14.76
C ARG A 285 15.77 40.90 14.46
N ALA A 286 14.52 40.57 14.78
CA ALA A 286 13.94 39.26 14.47
C ALA A 286 13.82 39.07 12.94
N THR A 287 13.49 40.14 12.22
CA THR A 287 13.43 40.18 10.76
C THR A 287 14.82 40.07 10.14
N GLU A 288 15.82 40.76 10.69
CA GLU A 288 17.21 40.65 10.26
C GLU A 288 17.75 39.23 10.44
N LEU A 289 17.47 38.58 11.58
CA LEU A 289 17.85 37.20 11.84
C LEU A 289 17.15 36.23 10.87
N ARG A 290 15.87 36.47 10.57
CA ARG A 290 15.12 35.72 9.56
C ARG A 290 15.79 35.83 8.19
N ASP A 291 16.08 37.05 7.78
CA ASP A 291 16.64 37.33 6.46
C ASP A 291 18.07 36.78 6.34
N TYR A 292 18.85 36.86 7.42
CA TYR A 292 20.15 36.17 7.52
C TYR A 292 19.98 34.66 7.29
N LEU A 293 19.07 33.98 8.00
CA LEU A 293 18.83 32.54 7.84
C LEU A 293 18.31 32.18 6.44
N LEU A 294 17.47 33.02 5.84
CA LEU A 294 16.91 32.79 4.51
C LEU A 294 17.99 32.79 3.41
N HIS A 295 18.99 33.65 3.55
CA HIS A 295 20.04 33.87 2.56
C HIS A 295 21.34 33.10 2.85
N ASP A 296 21.50 32.53 4.05
CA ASP A 296 22.69 31.77 4.40
C ASP A 296 22.74 30.40 3.69
N GLU A 297 23.79 30.18 2.89
CA GLU A 297 24.09 28.88 2.28
C GLU A 297 24.36 27.78 3.33
N ASN A 298 24.76 28.16 4.55
CA ASN A 298 24.94 27.23 5.66
C ASN A 298 23.62 26.59 6.09
N LEU A 299 22.47 27.26 5.95
CA LEU A 299 21.17 26.67 6.28
C LEU A 299 20.86 25.47 5.38
N ALA A 300 21.09 25.61 4.07
CA ALA A 300 20.90 24.52 3.12
C ALA A 300 21.84 23.34 3.45
N ARG A 301 23.12 23.63 3.73
CA ARG A 301 24.12 22.61 4.13
C ARG A 301 23.74 21.90 5.43
N TYR A 302 23.23 22.64 6.41
CA TYR A 302 22.76 22.09 7.68
C TYR A 302 21.53 21.20 7.49
N LEU A 303 20.53 21.65 6.72
CA LEU A 303 19.34 20.86 6.39
C LEU A 303 19.71 19.58 5.63
N HIS A 304 20.66 19.66 4.71
CA HIS A 304 21.20 18.49 4.02
C HIS A 304 21.82 17.50 5.01
N ALA A 305 22.71 17.95 5.88
CA ALA A 305 23.36 17.10 6.87
C ALA A 305 22.34 16.47 7.85
N LEU A 306 21.33 17.24 8.27
CA LEU A 306 20.25 16.78 9.14
C LEU A 306 19.39 15.72 8.44
N TRP A 307 19.00 15.94 7.19
CA TRP A 307 18.28 14.98 6.37
C TRP A 307 19.06 13.69 6.21
N SER A 308 20.31 13.77 5.73
CA SER A 308 21.17 12.61 5.49
C SER A 308 21.39 11.79 6.76
N ARG A 309 21.62 12.46 7.91
CA ARG A 309 21.77 11.79 9.21
C ARG A 309 20.48 11.10 9.66
N THR A 310 19.33 11.75 9.45
CA THR A 310 18.02 11.22 9.85
C THR A 310 17.63 10.03 8.97
N ARG A 311 17.82 10.15 7.65
CA ARG A 311 17.66 9.07 6.67
C ARG A 311 18.53 7.87 7.03
N ALA A 312 19.83 8.07 7.25
CA ALA A 312 20.74 6.97 7.58
C ALA A 312 20.33 6.25 8.88
N LYS A 313 19.93 7.00 9.92
CA LYS A 313 19.41 6.42 11.16
C LYS A 313 18.11 5.63 10.94
N LEU A 314 17.17 6.19 10.18
CA LEU A 314 15.89 5.54 9.90
C LEU A 314 16.09 4.27 9.06
N GLN A 315 16.99 4.30 8.08
CA GLN A 315 17.32 3.13 7.26
C GLN A 315 17.99 2.03 8.09
N ALA A 316 18.95 2.39 8.95
CA ALA A 316 19.58 1.43 9.87
C ALA A 316 18.59 0.82 10.86
N ASP A 317 17.65 1.62 11.39
CA ASP A 317 16.58 1.12 12.25
C ASP A 317 15.64 0.17 11.52
N LEU A 318 15.19 0.52 10.30
CA LEU A 318 14.30 -0.32 9.49
C LEU A 318 14.94 -1.64 9.03
N ALA A 319 16.27 -1.67 8.88
CA ALA A 319 17.02 -2.89 8.55
C ALA A 319 17.24 -3.81 9.76
N SER A 320 17.02 -3.32 10.99
CA SER A 320 17.21 -4.11 12.20
C SER A 320 16.03 -5.05 12.47
N GLU A 321 16.32 -6.27 12.93
CA GLU A 321 15.30 -7.22 13.42
C GLU A 321 14.49 -6.66 14.59
N GLN A 322 15.08 -5.75 15.39
CA GLN A 322 14.42 -5.09 16.53
C GLN A 322 14.11 -3.61 16.25
N SER A 323 13.74 -3.28 15.01
CA SER A 323 13.38 -1.92 14.60
C SER A 323 12.41 -1.24 15.59
N TRP A 324 12.80 -0.08 16.11
CA TRP A 324 11.94 0.76 16.92
C TRP A 324 10.78 1.31 16.08
N THR A 325 11.03 1.69 14.83
CA THR A 325 10.03 2.22 13.90
C THR A 325 8.94 1.19 13.60
N VAL A 326 9.32 -0.05 13.29
CA VAL A 326 8.36 -1.15 13.06
C VAL A 326 7.50 -1.40 14.30
N ARG A 327 8.10 -1.40 15.50
CA ARG A 327 7.34 -1.55 16.76
C ARG A 327 6.39 -0.38 16.99
N LYS A 328 6.80 0.85 16.69
CA LYS A 328 5.93 2.03 16.76
C LYS A 328 4.77 1.94 15.77
N LEU A 329 5.01 1.53 14.53
CA LEU A 329 3.97 1.32 13.52
C LEU A 329 2.97 0.24 13.95
N ALA A 330 3.46 -0.87 14.51
CA ALA A 330 2.60 -1.91 15.09
C ALA A 330 1.76 -1.36 16.28
N GLY A 331 2.36 -0.52 17.13
CA GLY A 331 1.67 0.15 18.23
C GLY A 331 0.62 1.17 17.76
N MET A 332 0.88 1.91 16.68
CA MET A 332 -0.11 2.78 16.04
C MET A 332 -1.27 1.96 15.46
N GLY A 333 -0.97 0.82 14.84
CA GLY A 333 -1.99 -0.13 14.38
C GLY A 333 -2.84 -0.66 15.53
N GLN A 334 -2.24 -0.93 16.69
CA GLN A 334 -2.98 -1.30 17.90
C GLN A 334 -3.92 -0.18 18.35
N TRP A 335 -3.42 1.04 18.46
CA TRP A 335 -4.22 2.19 18.88
C TRP A 335 -5.39 2.42 17.92
N LEU A 336 -5.16 2.32 16.61
CA LEU A 336 -6.21 2.46 15.59
C LEU A 336 -7.24 1.32 15.72
N GLY A 337 -6.79 0.08 15.85
CA GLY A 337 -7.67 -1.08 16.03
C GLY A 337 -8.53 -0.97 17.27
N GLN A 338 -7.95 -0.55 18.40
CA GLN A 338 -8.68 -0.33 19.66
C GLN A 338 -9.68 0.83 19.53
N SER A 339 -9.28 1.94 18.92
CA SER A 339 -10.16 3.09 18.69
C SER A 339 -11.36 2.71 17.81
N LEU A 340 -11.13 1.97 16.71
CA LEU A 340 -12.20 1.47 15.85
C LEU A 340 -13.06 0.40 16.55
N ALA A 341 -12.51 -0.41 17.44
CA ALA A 341 -13.28 -1.40 18.18
C ALA A 341 -14.23 -0.76 19.21
N GLN A 342 -13.76 0.31 19.88
CA GLN A 342 -14.48 0.95 20.99
C GLN A 342 -15.45 2.05 20.53
N ASP A 343 -15.15 2.76 19.43
CA ASP A 343 -15.94 3.88 18.95
C ASP A 343 -16.77 3.52 17.70
N ALA A 344 -18.07 3.32 17.90
CA ALA A 344 -19.01 3.04 16.81
C ALA A 344 -19.21 4.24 15.86
N ALA A 345 -19.13 5.48 16.36
CA ALA A 345 -19.26 6.68 15.54
C ALA A 345 -18.04 6.85 14.62
N LEU A 346 -16.84 6.54 15.13
CA LEU A 346 -15.62 6.50 14.32
C LEU A 346 -15.71 5.46 13.20
N ARG A 347 -16.21 4.25 13.48
CA ARG A 347 -16.42 3.23 12.44
C ARG A 347 -17.41 3.70 11.37
N ALA A 348 -18.56 4.25 11.77
CA ALA A 348 -19.56 4.76 10.84
C ALA A 348 -18.99 5.87 9.95
N SER A 349 -18.23 6.80 10.54
CA SER A 349 -17.55 7.87 9.80
C SER A 349 -16.52 7.32 8.79
N MET A 350 -15.75 6.30 9.19
CA MET A 350 -14.77 5.66 8.31
C MET A 350 -15.45 4.91 7.16
N ASN A 351 -16.50 4.14 7.43
CA ASN A 351 -17.28 3.45 6.39
C ASN A 351 -17.91 4.44 5.41
N ALA A 352 -18.51 5.53 5.89
CA ALA A 352 -19.06 6.58 5.03
C ALA A 352 -17.98 7.27 4.17
N ARG A 353 -16.73 7.36 4.66
CA ARG A 353 -15.60 7.84 3.85
C ARG A 353 -15.15 6.81 2.82
N LEU A 354 -15.07 5.54 3.19
CA LEU A 354 -14.75 4.45 2.28
C LEU A 354 -15.79 4.30 1.17
N GLU A 355 -17.08 4.46 1.47
CA GLU A 355 -18.14 4.49 0.47
C GLU A 355 -17.95 5.63 -0.54
N ARG A 356 -17.62 6.84 -0.08
CA ARG A 356 -17.33 7.96 -0.99
C ARG A 356 -16.13 7.71 -1.88
N TRP A 357 -15.08 7.10 -1.32
CA TRP A 357 -13.90 6.71 -2.11
C TRP A 357 -14.23 5.61 -3.11
N ALA A 358 -14.99 4.58 -2.69
CA ALA A 358 -15.44 3.53 -3.58
C ALA A 358 -16.31 4.10 -4.72
N GLN A 359 -17.19 5.05 -4.43
CA GLN A 359 -17.99 5.72 -5.46
C GLN A 359 -17.14 6.51 -6.44
N ALA A 360 -16.13 7.24 -5.95
CA ALA A 360 -15.24 8.03 -6.79
C ALA A 360 -14.30 7.17 -7.65
N LEU A 361 -13.79 6.06 -7.10
CA LEU A 361 -12.79 5.21 -7.74
C LEU A 361 -13.39 4.04 -8.53
N ALA A 362 -14.64 3.66 -8.28
CA ALA A 362 -15.30 2.53 -8.94
C ALA A 362 -15.18 2.56 -10.47
N PRO A 363 -15.44 3.68 -11.18
CA PRO A 363 -15.32 3.73 -12.63
C PRO A 363 -13.91 3.37 -13.13
N ASP A 364 -12.89 3.96 -12.50
CA ASP A 364 -11.49 3.78 -12.88
C ASP A 364 -11.02 2.35 -12.60
N VAL A 365 -11.37 1.80 -11.43
CA VAL A 365 -11.04 0.42 -11.03
C VAL A 365 -11.73 -0.58 -11.95
N SER A 366 -13.02 -0.39 -12.23
CA SER A 366 -13.80 -1.24 -13.12
C SER A 366 -13.20 -1.27 -14.53
N GLN A 367 -12.83 -0.09 -15.06
CA GLN A 367 -12.17 0.00 -16.36
C GLN A 367 -10.75 -0.59 -16.36
N PHE A 368 -9.99 -0.42 -15.28
CA PHE A 368 -8.67 -1.02 -15.14
C PHE A 368 -8.74 -2.56 -15.15
N ILE A 369 -9.65 -3.15 -14.36
CA ILE A 369 -9.83 -4.60 -14.30
C ILE A 369 -10.32 -5.14 -15.66
N ALA A 370 -11.29 -4.46 -16.29
CA ALA A 370 -11.78 -4.86 -17.61
C ALA A 370 -10.64 -4.90 -18.65
N ARG A 371 -9.82 -3.84 -18.71
CA ARG A 371 -8.64 -3.79 -19.59
C ARG A 371 -7.65 -4.91 -19.26
N HIS A 372 -7.38 -5.14 -17.99
CA HIS A 372 -6.48 -6.21 -17.57
C HIS A 372 -6.96 -7.60 -17.99
N ILE A 373 -8.26 -7.89 -17.87
CA ILE A 373 -8.86 -9.16 -18.34
C ILE A 373 -8.72 -9.30 -19.85
N GLN A 374 -9.07 -8.25 -20.60
CA GLN A 374 -8.96 -8.23 -22.06
C GLN A 374 -7.51 -8.48 -22.51
N ASP A 375 -6.54 -7.74 -21.97
CA ASP A 375 -5.12 -7.88 -22.30
C ASP A 375 -4.60 -9.27 -21.95
N THR A 376 -5.08 -9.85 -20.85
CA THR A 376 -4.68 -11.21 -20.43
C THR A 376 -5.18 -12.25 -21.41
N VAL A 377 -6.45 -12.22 -21.82
CA VAL A 377 -7.02 -13.17 -22.80
C VAL A 377 -6.38 -12.99 -24.18
N GLN A 378 -6.04 -11.75 -24.56
CA GLN A 378 -5.34 -11.48 -25.81
C GLN A 378 -3.96 -12.14 -25.86
N ARG A 379 -3.25 -12.21 -24.73
CA ARG A 379 -1.91 -12.84 -24.65
C ARG A 379 -1.94 -14.36 -24.65
N TRP A 380 -3.08 -15.00 -24.38
CA TRP A 380 -3.18 -16.45 -24.39
C TRP A 380 -3.10 -17.02 -25.81
N ASP A 381 -2.50 -18.20 -25.94
CA ASP A 381 -2.55 -18.94 -27.19
C ASP A 381 -3.98 -19.40 -27.49
N ALA A 382 -4.36 -19.33 -28.77
CA ALA A 382 -5.72 -19.62 -29.20
C ALA A 382 -6.06 -21.11 -29.07
N GLN A 383 -5.07 -22.00 -29.27
CA GLN A 383 -5.25 -23.43 -29.07
C GLN A 383 -5.35 -23.76 -27.58
N GLU A 384 -4.54 -23.13 -26.72
CA GLU A 384 -4.63 -23.34 -25.27
C GLU A 384 -6.00 -22.97 -24.70
N LEU A 385 -6.54 -21.80 -25.05
CA LEU A 385 -7.89 -21.41 -24.63
C LEU A 385 -8.94 -22.41 -25.14
N SER A 386 -8.84 -22.84 -26.40
CA SER A 386 -9.76 -23.82 -26.98
C SER A 386 -9.74 -25.13 -26.19
N VAL A 387 -8.56 -25.63 -25.81
CA VAL A 387 -8.40 -26.85 -25.00
C VAL A 387 -8.99 -26.65 -23.60
N LEU A 388 -8.73 -25.50 -22.96
CA LEU A 388 -9.26 -25.19 -21.63
C LEU A 388 -10.79 -25.19 -21.64
N VAL A 389 -11.40 -24.54 -22.64
CA VAL A 389 -12.86 -24.52 -22.80
C VAL A 389 -13.37 -25.93 -23.11
N GLU A 390 -12.73 -26.68 -24.00
CA GLU A 390 -13.11 -28.07 -24.31
C GLU A 390 -13.10 -28.97 -23.07
N GLN A 391 -12.16 -28.78 -22.15
CA GLN A 391 -12.09 -29.55 -20.90
C GLN A 391 -13.28 -29.27 -19.97
N HIS A 392 -13.80 -28.05 -19.96
CA HIS A 392 -14.88 -27.65 -19.06
C HIS A 392 -16.27 -27.96 -19.61
N ILE A 393 -16.51 -27.73 -20.92
CA ILE A 393 -17.83 -27.90 -21.53
C ILE A 393 -17.92 -29.08 -22.51
N GLY A 394 -16.80 -29.74 -22.82
CA GLY A 394 -16.76 -30.76 -23.86
C GLY A 394 -17.56 -32.01 -23.55
N LYS A 395 -17.69 -32.37 -22.26
CA LYS A 395 -18.53 -33.51 -21.82
C LYS A 395 -19.98 -33.29 -22.21
N ASP A 396 -20.52 -32.12 -21.89
CA ASP A 396 -21.90 -31.74 -22.19
C ASP A 396 -22.13 -31.67 -23.71
N LEU A 397 -21.15 -31.21 -24.47
CA LEU A 397 -21.20 -31.21 -25.92
C LEU A 397 -21.19 -32.63 -26.53
N GLN A 398 -20.57 -33.63 -25.89
CA GLN A 398 -20.67 -35.02 -26.38
C GLN A 398 -22.07 -35.62 -26.18
N PHE A 399 -22.83 -35.17 -25.18
CA PHE A 399 -24.23 -35.61 -25.02
C PHE A 399 -25.11 -35.15 -26.20
N ILE A 400 -24.85 -33.98 -26.77
CA ILE A 400 -25.54 -33.53 -27.99
C ILE A 400 -25.37 -34.56 -29.10
N ARG A 401 -24.16 -35.10 -29.27
CA ARG A 401 -23.84 -36.10 -30.30
C ARG A 401 -24.54 -37.44 -30.09
N ILE A 402 -24.66 -37.87 -28.83
CA ILE A 402 -25.45 -39.06 -28.47
C ILE A 402 -26.93 -38.83 -28.80
N ASN A 403 -27.46 -37.67 -28.41
CA ASN A 403 -28.85 -37.29 -28.69
C ASN A 403 -29.11 -37.17 -30.19
N GLY A 404 -28.21 -36.60 -30.97
CA GLY A 404 -28.34 -36.53 -32.44
C GLY A 404 -28.36 -37.89 -33.11
N THR A 405 -27.65 -38.87 -32.55
CA THR A 405 -27.73 -40.27 -33.02
C THR A 405 -29.12 -40.87 -32.76
N LEU A 406 -29.65 -40.67 -31.55
CA LEU A 406 -30.97 -41.19 -31.15
C LEU A 406 -32.11 -40.52 -31.93
N VAL A 407 -32.08 -39.18 -32.01
CA VAL A 407 -33.05 -38.38 -32.75
C VAL A 407 -32.97 -38.69 -34.24
N GLY A 408 -31.77 -38.78 -34.81
CA GLY A 408 -31.55 -39.20 -36.19
C GLY A 408 -32.19 -40.56 -36.47
N GLY A 409 -31.98 -41.54 -35.59
CA GLY A 409 -32.61 -42.85 -35.71
C GLY A 409 -34.15 -42.82 -35.64
N ALA A 410 -34.70 -42.05 -34.71
CA ALA A 410 -36.16 -41.87 -34.59
C ALA A 410 -36.75 -41.22 -35.84
N VAL A 411 -36.10 -40.20 -36.40
CA VAL A 411 -36.51 -39.55 -37.65
C VAL A 411 -36.40 -40.53 -38.82
N GLY A 412 -35.33 -41.33 -38.90
CA GLY A 412 -35.18 -42.38 -39.91
C GLY A 412 -36.31 -43.40 -39.85
N LEU A 413 -36.73 -43.80 -38.65
CA LEU A 413 -37.87 -44.70 -38.47
C LEU A 413 -39.17 -44.08 -38.96
N LEU A 414 -39.44 -42.83 -38.57
CA LEU A 414 -40.65 -42.11 -38.99
C LEU A 414 -40.69 -41.93 -40.51
N LEU A 415 -39.58 -41.53 -41.13
CA LEU A 415 -39.48 -41.40 -42.58
C LEU A 415 -39.71 -42.75 -43.27
N PHE A 416 -39.14 -43.83 -42.76
CA PHE A 416 -39.35 -45.18 -43.30
C PHE A 416 -40.82 -45.62 -43.22
N LEU A 417 -41.47 -45.43 -42.07
CA LEU A 417 -42.88 -45.74 -41.87
C LEU A 417 -43.79 -44.89 -42.77
N SER A 418 -43.49 -43.60 -42.91
CA SER A 418 -44.23 -42.71 -43.81
C SER A 418 -44.06 -43.10 -45.28
N GLY A 419 -42.85 -43.50 -45.69
CA GLY A 419 -42.57 -43.97 -47.04
C GLY A 419 -43.25 -45.30 -47.36
N LEU A 420 -43.39 -46.19 -46.37
CA LEU A 420 -44.19 -47.41 -46.50
C LEU A 420 -45.68 -47.11 -46.66
N TRP A 421 -46.19 -46.16 -45.89
CA TRP A 421 -47.59 -45.73 -45.96
C TRP A 421 -47.93 -45.07 -47.30
N LEU A 422 -47.01 -44.30 -47.89
CA LEU A 422 -47.16 -43.68 -49.20
C LEU A 422 -47.03 -44.68 -50.38
N ALA A 423 -46.46 -45.86 -50.14
CA ALA A 423 -46.25 -46.90 -51.15
C ALA A 423 -47.37 -47.97 -51.17
N HIS A 424 -48.40 -47.81 -50.35
CA HIS A 424 -49.65 -48.57 -50.35
C HIS A 424 -50.81 -47.61 -50.60
#